data_AF-A0A2Z3UGL8-F1
#
_entry.id   AF-A0A2Z3UGL8-F1
#
_cell.length_a   1.000
_cell.length_b   1.000
_cell.length_c   1.000
_cell.angle_alpha   90.00
_cell.angle_beta   90.00
_cell.angle_gamma   90.00
#
_symmetry.space_group_name_H-M   'P 1'
#
loop_
_entity.id
_entity.type
_entity.pdbx_description
1 polymer ?
#
loop_
_entity_poly.entity_id
_entity_poly.type
_entity_poly.pdbx_seq_one_letter_code
_entity_poly.pdbx_strand_id
1 'polypeptide(L)'
;MPLRPSFPRKPAHAPHDALLTWLNDLAAGTRTYQGLPQSIMAAPADESSELHASCAAMQSSGARLLERAQEAGQVRADVTVHEVIALAIGLAWAAQQPGGSSDLIERLLSTAMYGLAAHG
;
A
#
# COMPACT_ATOMS: atom_id res chain seq x y z
N MET A 1 11.45 42.43 -0.76
CA MET A 1 11.40 41.04 -0.26
C MET A 1 9.94 40.68 -0.02
N PRO A 2 9.25 39.93 -0.91
CA PRO A 2 7.86 39.59 -0.67
C PRO A 2 7.77 38.43 0.33
N LEU A 3 6.89 38.58 1.31
CA LEU A 3 6.52 37.59 2.31
C LEU A 3 5.93 36.36 1.60
N ARG A 4 6.57 35.19 1.74
CA ARG A 4 5.99 33.92 1.28
C ARG A 4 4.77 33.63 2.14
N PRO A 5 3.58 33.36 1.57
CA PRO A 5 2.44 32.91 2.35
C PRO A 5 2.79 31.57 3.02
N SER A 6 2.76 31.56 4.35
CA SER A 6 2.83 30.34 5.15
C SER A 6 1.51 29.59 4.98
N PHE A 7 1.45 28.70 4.00
CA PHE A 7 0.36 27.72 3.95
C PHE A 7 0.43 26.84 5.20
N PRO A 8 -0.69 26.63 5.92
CA PRO A 8 -0.72 25.65 7.00
C PRO A 8 -0.34 24.29 6.39
N ARG A 9 0.76 23.72 6.88
CA ARG A 9 1.14 22.35 6.57
C ARG A 9 -0.04 21.48 7.02
N LYS A 10 -0.74 20.80 6.10
CA LYS A 10 -1.69 19.74 6.45
C LYS A 10 -1.01 18.88 7.52
N PRO A 11 -1.66 18.57 8.66
CA PRO A 11 -1.06 17.69 9.64
C PRO A 11 -0.59 16.45 8.89
N ALA A 12 0.69 16.10 9.05
CA ALA A 12 1.19 14.86 8.50
C ALA A 12 0.24 13.79 9.02
N HIS A 13 -0.42 13.06 8.11
CA HIS A 13 -1.29 11.94 8.47
C HIS A 13 -0.54 11.10 9.50
N ALA A 14 -1.21 10.67 10.57
CA ALA A 14 -0.58 9.81 11.57
C ALA A 14 0.10 8.65 10.82
N PRO A 15 1.28 8.16 11.23
CA PRO A 15 2.03 7.17 10.45
C PRO A 15 1.19 5.97 10.00
N HIS A 16 0.26 5.52 10.84
CA HIS A 16 -0.80 4.57 10.52
C HIS A 16 -1.67 4.97 9.31
N ASP A 17 -2.20 6.20 9.29
CA ASP A 17 -3.07 6.71 8.22
C ASP A 17 -2.31 6.87 6.89
N ALA A 18 -1.03 7.23 6.97
CA ALA A 18 -0.17 7.30 5.80
C ALA A 18 0.08 5.90 5.20
N LEU A 19 0.31 4.89 6.06
CA LEU A 19 0.42 3.50 5.62
C LEU A 19 -0.90 2.98 5.04
N LEU A 20 -2.03 3.23 5.70
CA LEU A 20 -3.34 2.82 5.20
C LEU A 20 -3.68 3.47 3.85
N THR A 21 -3.38 4.75 3.68
CA THR A 21 -3.58 5.45 2.40
C THR A 21 -2.76 4.79 1.30
N TRP A 22 -1.48 4.53 1.57
CA TRP A 22 -0.59 3.88 0.62
C TRP A 22 -1.05 2.46 0.24
N LEU A 23 -1.61 1.69 1.17
CA LEU A 23 -2.16 0.36 0.88
C LEU A 23 -3.43 0.43 0.01
N ASN A 24 -4.26 1.44 0.21
CA ASN A 24 -5.42 1.67 -0.64
C ASN A 24 -5.00 2.05 -2.06
N ASP A 25 -3.99 2.92 -2.21
CA ASP A 25 -3.44 3.29 -3.52
C ASP A 25 -2.83 2.07 -4.24
N LEU A 26 -2.10 1.23 -3.50
CA LEU A 26 -1.56 -0.03 -4.00
C LEU A 26 -2.67 -0.95 -4.50
N ALA A 27 -3.71 -1.16 -3.68
CA ALA A 27 -4.85 -2.02 -4.01
C ALA A 27 -5.62 -1.50 -5.23
N ALA A 28 -5.84 -0.19 -5.32
CA ALA A 28 -6.46 0.44 -6.49
C ALA A 28 -5.62 0.25 -7.76
N GLY A 29 -4.29 0.35 -7.65
CA GLY A 29 -3.37 0.09 -8.75
C GLY A 29 -3.50 -1.32 -9.33
N THR A 30 -3.80 -2.34 -8.51
CA THR A 30 -3.95 -3.72 -8.99
C THR A 30 -5.14 -3.92 -9.95
N ARG A 31 -6.19 -3.08 -9.86
CA ARG A 31 -7.34 -3.12 -10.80
C ARG A 31 -6.96 -2.65 -12.19
N THR A 32 -6.09 -1.65 -12.29
CA THR A 32 -5.63 -1.07 -13.56
C THR A 32 -4.87 -2.08 -14.42
N TYR A 33 -4.30 -3.11 -13.80
CA TYR A 33 -3.55 -4.15 -14.50
C TYR A 33 -4.37 -5.40 -14.83
N GLN A 34 -5.64 -5.58 -14.43
CA GLN A 34 -6.35 -6.82 -14.81
C GLN A 34 -6.52 -6.93 -16.34
N GLY A 35 -5.95 -8.01 -16.91
CA GLY A 35 -5.85 -8.30 -18.36
C GLY A 35 -4.43 -8.15 -18.92
N LEU A 36 -3.59 -7.28 -18.33
CA LEU A 36 -2.20 -7.07 -18.75
C LEU A 36 -1.26 -8.21 -18.32
N PRO A 37 -1.28 -8.74 -17.08
CA PRO A 37 -0.44 -9.85 -16.62
C PRO A 37 -0.62 -11.12 -17.45
N GLN A 38 -1.81 -11.37 -18.00
CA GLN A 38 -2.02 -12.49 -18.93
C GLN A 38 -1.28 -12.25 -20.27
N SER A 39 -1.26 -11.00 -20.74
CA SER A 39 -0.50 -10.59 -21.93
C SER A 39 1.01 -10.51 -21.68
N ILE A 40 1.43 -10.20 -20.46
CA ILE A 40 2.83 -10.07 -20.02
C ILE A 40 3.43 -11.44 -19.64
N MET A 41 2.70 -12.34 -18.98
CA MET A 41 3.18 -13.71 -18.69
C MET A 41 3.34 -14.56 -19.97
N ALA A 42 2.69 -14.18 -21.06
CA ALA A 42 2.92 -14.74 -22.38
C ALA A 42 4.21 -14.22 -23.05
N ALA A 43 4.83 -13.17 -22.49
CA ALA A 43 6.08 -12.58 -22.95
C ALA A 43 7.25 -12.95 -22.00
N PRO A 44 8.48 -13.15 -22.50
CA PRO A 44 9.64 -13.38 -21.64
C PRO A 44 9.90 -12.15 -20.75
N ALA A 45 10.10 -12.34 -19.44
CA ALA A 45 10.39 -11.25 -18.51
C ALA A 45 11.83 -10.74 -18.67
N ASP A 46 11.98 -9.45 -18.97
CA ASP A 46 13.27 -8.75 -19.02
C ASP A 46 13.56 -8.12 -17.65
N GLU A 47 14.58 -8.63 -16.96
CA GLU A 47 15.03 -8.17 -15.63
C GLU A 47 15.52 -6.70 -15.63
N SER A 48 15.79 -6.12 -16.80
CA SER A 48 16.18 -4.71 -16.95
C SER A 48 15.02 -3.72 -17.10
N SER A 49 13.77 -4.20 -17.06
CA SER A 49 12.58 -3.40 -17.31
C SER A 49 12.34 -2.32 -16.24
N GLU A 50 11.82 -1.16 -16.66
CA GLU A 50 11.33 -0.09 -15.78
C GLU A 50 10.32 -0.58 -14.73
N LEU A 51 9.61 -1.68 -15.03
CA LEU A 51 8.70 -2.35 -14.11
C LEU A 51 9.40 -2.90 -12.86
N HIS A 52 10.62 -3.45 -13.00
CA HIS A 52 11.40 -3.94 -11.86
C HIS A 52 11.80 -2.79 -10.93
N ALA A 53 12.30 -1.68 -11.50
CA ALA A 53 12.65 -0.48 -10.76
C ALA A 53 11.43 0.13 -10.04
N SER A 54 10.27 0.15 -10.71
CA SER A 54 9.00 0.60 -10.12
C SER A 54 8.58 -0.27 -8.94
N CYS A 55 8.65 -1.60 -9.07
CA CYS A 55 8.35 -2.54 -7.98
C CYS A 55 9.30 -2.36 -6.78
N ALA A 56 10.60 -2.15 -7.02
CA ALA A 56 11.57 -1.89 -5.96
C ALA A 56 11.28 -0.55 -5.25
N ALA A 57 10.96 0.50 -6.00
CA ALA A 57 10.60 1.81 -5.47
C ALA A 57 9.32 1.75 -4.62
N MET A 58 8.31 1.00 -5.08
CA MET A 58 7.07 0.74 -4.35
C MET A 58 7.36 0.04 -3.01
N GLN A 59 8.12 -1.06 -3.03
CA GLN A 59 8.50 -1.79 -1.81
C GLN A 59 9.27 -0.90 -0.82
N SER A 60 10.23 -0.11 -1.30
CA SER A 60 10.99 0.82 -0.46
C SER A 60 10.10 1.88 0.21
N SER A 61 9.04 2.32 -0.49
CA SER A 61 8.12 3.32 0.03
C SER A 61 7.21 2.74 1.10
N GLY A 62 6.68 1.52 0.88
CA GLY A 62 5.94 0.79 1.89
C GLY A 62 6.78 0.51 3.15
N ALA A 63 8.05 0.14 2.98
CA ALA A 63 8.95 -0.15 4.09
C ALA A 63 9.16 1.08 4.99
N ARG A 64 9.42 2.26 4.40
CA ARG A 64 9.56 3.52 5.17
C ARG A 64 8.30 3.93 5.91
N LEU A 65 7.12 3.64 5.34
CA LEU A 65 5.84 3.94 5.99
C LEU A 65 5.57 2.98 7.16
N LEU A 66 5.85 1.70 6.96
CA LEU A 66 5.73 0.68 7.99
C LEU A 66 6.67 0.95 9.17
N GLU A 67 7.93 1.27 8.89
CA GLU A 67 8.92 1.62 9.91
C GLU A 67 8.44 2.77 10.79
N ARG A 68 7.96 3.86 10.19
CA ARG A 68 7.40 5.00 10.95
C ARG A 68 6.18 4.63 11.79
N ALA A 69 5.33 3.73 11.29
CA ALA A 69 4.16 3.26 12.03
C ALA A 69 4.56 2.35 13.20
N GLN A 70 5.62 1.56 13.04
CA GLN A 70 6.21 0.72 14.10
C GLN A 70 6.92 1.57 15.16
N GLU A 71 7.73 2.55 14.75
CA GLU A 71 8.39 3.51 15.65
C GLU A 71 7.39 4.31 16.49
N ALA A 72 6.23 4.63 15.91
CA ALA A 72 5.13 5.31 16.61
C ALA A 72 4.32 4.37 17.52
N GLY A 73 4.64 3.08 17.59
CA GLY A 73 3.88 2.08 18.36
C GLY A 73 2.47 1.82 17.81
N GLN A 74 2.21 2.19 16.55
CA GLN A 74 0.90 2.06 15.93
C GLN A 74 0.73 0.73 15.18
N VAL A 75 1.82 0.04 14.88
CA VAL A 75 1.86 -1.26 14.21
C VAL A 75 2.85 -2.17 14.94
N ARG A 76 2.54 -3.46 15.05
CA ARG A 76 3.43 -4.48 15.65
C ARG A 76 4.76 -4.60 14.87
N ALA A 77 5.86 -4.72 15.61
CA ALA A 77 7.23 -4.67 15.07
C ALA A 77 7.66 -5.93 14.30
N ASP A 78 6.93 -7.03 14.45
CA ASP A 78 7.20 -8.32 13.80
C ASP A 78 6.54 -8.44 12.41
N VAL A 79 5.83 -7.40 11.95
CA VAL A 79 5.27 -7.33 10.60
C VAL A 79 6.32 -6.84 9.62
N THR A 80 6.39 -7.51 8.47
CA THR A 80 7.26 -7.15 7.36
C THR A 80 6.50 -6.42 6.26
N VAL A 81 7.20 -5.57 5.50
CA VAL A 81 6.61 -4.89 4.33
C VAL A 81 6.08 -5.89 3.30
N HIS A 82 6.71 -7.06 3.17
CA HIS A 82 6.28 -8.10 2.25
C HIS A 82 4.91 -8.67 2.64
N GLU A 83 4.69 -8.96 3.92
CA GLU A 83 3.40 -9.45 4.42
C GLU A 83 2.28 -8.43 4.22
N VAL A 84 2.55 -7.15 4.48
CA VAL A 84 1.56 -6.07 4.30
C VAL A 84 1.20 -5.88 2.82
N ILE A 85 2.19 -5.91 1.93
CA ILE A 85 1.97 -5.85 0.48
C ILE A 85 1.16 -7.06 0.00
N ALA A 86 1.55 -8.28 0.40
CA ALA A 86 0.86 -9.51 0.02
C ALA A 86 -0.60 -9.50 0.49
N LEU A 87 -0.85 -9.01 1.71
CA LEU A 87 -2.19 -8.85 2.26
C LEU A 87 -3.02 -7.87 1.42
N ALA A 88 -2.49 -6.69 1.10
CA ALA A 88 -3.21 -5.71 0.29
C ALA A 88 -3.55 -6.25 -1.11
N ILE A 89 -2.61 -6.95 -1.76
CA ILE A 89 -2.84 -7.60 -3.06
C ILE A 89 -3.92 -8.69 -2.95
N GLY A 90 -3.86 -9.54 -1.92
CA GLY A 90 -4.84 -10.60 -1.69
C GLY A 90 -6.26 -10.06 -1.46
N LEU A 91 -6.39 -8.98 -0.69
CA LEU A 91 -7.67 -8.30 -0.46
C LEU A 91 -8.20 -7.64 -1.73
N ALA A 92 -7.33 -7.00 -2.50
CA ALA A 92 -7.71 -6.43 -3.79
C ALA A 92 -8.19 -7.50 -4.76
N TRP A 93 -7.50 -8.65 -4.83
CA TRP A 93 -7.94 -9.80 -5.63
C TRP A 93 -9.29 -10.35 -5.18
N ALA A 94 -9.49 -10.51 -3.86
CA ALA A 94 -10.75 -11.02 -3.30
C ALA A 94 -11.94 -10.12 -3.65
N ALA A 95 -11.77 -8.80 -3.60
CA ALA A 95 -12.80 -7.85 -3.96
C ALA A 95 -13.08 -7.73 -5.47
N GLN A 96 -12.26 -8.36 -6.31
CA GLN A 96 -12.49 -8.49 -7.75
C GLN A 96 -13.23 -9.79 -8.11
N GLN A 97 -13.45 -10.69 -7.14
CA GLN A 97 -14.25 -11.89 -7.35
C GLN A 97 -15.74 -11.55 -7.48
N PRO A 98 -16.55 -12.45 -8.09
CA PRO A 98 -18.00 -12.25 -8.18
C PRO A 98 -18.62 -11.96 -6.80
N GLY A 99 -19.29 -10.81 -6.68
CA GLY A 99 -19.86 -10.33 -5.41
C GLY A 99 -18.96 -9.42 -4.57
N GLY A 100 -17.74 -9.13 -5.02
CA GLY A 100 -16.86 -8.14 -4.39
C GLY A 100 -17.22 -6.68 -4.73
N SER A 101 -16.81 -5.74 -3.88
CA SER A 101 -17.00 -4.30 -4.08
C SER A 101 -15.74 -3.50 -3.71
N SER A 102 -15.61 -2.26 -4.19
CA SER A 102 -14.49 -1.38 -3.80
C SER A 102 -14.50 -1.06 -2.32
N ASP A 103 -15.67 -0.78 -1.77
CA ASP A 103 -15.89 -0.48 -0.36
C ASP A 103 -15.44 -1.65 0.54
N LEU A 104 -15.51 -2.89 0.02
CA LEU A 104 -15.02 -4.07 0.71
C LEU A 104 -13.49 -4.03 0.90
N ILE A 105 -12.73 -3.55 -0.09
CA ILE A 105 -11.26 -3.43 0.00
C ILE A 105 -10.89 -2.46 1.11
N GLU A 106 -11.47 -1.26 1.11
CA GLU A 106 -11.18 -0.22 2.09
C GLU A 106 -11.49 -0.69 3.51
N ARG A 107 -12.65 -1.36 3.70
CA ARG A 107 -13.06 -1.93 4.99
C ARG A 107 -12.14 -3.06 5.45
N LEU A 108 -11.73 -3.96 4.55
CA LEU A 108 -10.84 -5.07 4.86
C LEU A 108 -9.42 -4.57 5.20
N LEU A 109 -8.91 -3.59 4.47
CA LEU A 109 -7.62 -2.95 4.76
C LEU A 109 -7.64 -2.23 6.11
N SER A 110 -8.72 -1.50 6.43
CA SER A 110 -8.89 -0.87 7.74
C SER A 110 -8.93 -1.91 8.87
N THR A 111 -9.65 -3.03 8.66
CA THR A 111 -9.73 -4.12 9.65
C THR A 111 -8.38 -4.84 9.81
N ALA A 112 -7.68 -5.09 8.72
CA ALA A 112 -6.33 -5.66 8.73
C ALA A 112 -5.38 -4.76 9.52
N MET A 113 -5.37 -3.45 9.23
CA MET A 113 -4.55 -2.48 9.94
C MET A 113 -4.87 -2.42 11.45
N TYR A 114 -6.15 -2.54 11.82
CA TYR A 114 -6.55 -2.68 13.22
C TYR A 114 -5.99 -3.96 13.87
N GLY A 115 -6.01 -5.08 13.15
CA GLY A 115 -5.40 -6.34 13.61
C GLY A 115 -3.86 -6.31 13.69
N LEU A 116 -3.22 -5.43 12.91
CA LEU A 116 -1.78 -5.18 12.97
C LEU A 116 -1.39 -4.14 14.04
N ALA A 117 -2.36 -3.50 14.68
CA ALA A 117 -2.10 -2.53 15.73
C ALA A 117 -1.31 -3.19 16.86
N ALA A 118 -0.33 -2.47 17.42
CA ALA A 118 0.37 -2.94 18.60
C ALA A 118 -0.64 -3.01 19.75
N HIS A 119 -0.95 -4.22 20.21
CA HIS A 119 -1.73 -4.43 21.42
C HIS A 119 -0.74 -4.47 22.59
N GLY A 120 -0.89 -3.55 23.53
CA GLY A 120 -0.14 -3.54 24.79
C GLY A 120 -0.59 -4.65 25.73
#